data_AF-A0A356F3B4-F1
#
_entry.id   AF-A0A356F3B4-F1
#
_cell.length_a   1.000
_cell.length_b   1.000
_cell.length_c   1.000
_cell.angle_alpha   90.00
_cell.angle_beta   90.00
_cell.angle_gamma   90.00
#
_symmetry.space_group_name_H-M   'P 1'
#
loop_
_entity.id
_entity.type
_entity.pdbx_description
1 polymer ?
#
loop_
_entity_poly.entity_id
_entity_poly.type
_entity_poly.pdbx_seq_one_letter_code
_entity_poly.pdbx_strand_id
1 'polypeptide(L)' 'MDFEKKINELQSICNKMEDENLPLSDGLKLYEQGVTIAKECYSELSNIKGKVTVIKQDLDKFKEDLLD' A
#
# COMPACT_ATOMS: atom_id res chain seq x y z
N MET A 1 5.14 9.44 4.22
CA MET A 1 5.78 9.22 2.91
C MET A 1 4.70 9.01 1.86
N ASP A 2 4.85 9.50 0.63
CA ASP A 2 3.87 9.20 -0.44
C ASP A 2 3.90 7.70 -0.80
N PHE A 3 2.86 7.22 -1.50
CA PHE A 3 2.70 5.81 -1.81
C PHE A 3 3.82 5.27 -2.73
N GLU A 4 4.19 6.03 -3.76
CA GLU A 4 5.22 5.69 -4.73
C GLU A 4 6.59 5.53 -4.07
N LYS A 5 6.91 6.40 -3.11
CA LYS A 5 8.11 6.30 -2.29
C LYS A 5 8.10 5.06 -1.40
N LYS A 6 6.96 4.71 -0.80
CA LYS A 6 6.84 3.45 -0.02
C LYS A 6 7.11 2.23 -0.90
N ILE A 7 6.59 2.21 -2.13
CA ILE A 7 6.86 1.14 -3.09
C ILE A 7 8.34 1.07 -3.48
N ASN A 8 8.95 2.22 -3.79
CA ASN A 8 10.38 2.28 -4.09
C ASN A 8 11.25 1.80 -2.91
N GLU A 9 10.85 2.13 -1.69
CA GLU A 9 11.56 1.68 -0.48
C GLU A 9 11.41 0.18 -0.24
N LEU A 10 10.22 -0.39 -0.44
CA LEU A 10 10.02 -1.84 -0.44
C LEU A 10 10.91 -2.55 -1.47
N GLN A 11 10.99 -2.01 -2.68
CA GLN A 11 11.84 -2.58 -3.73
C GLN A 11 13.33 -2.49 -3.36
N SER A 12 13.75 -1.38 -2.77
CA SER A 12 15.11 -1.22 -2.24
C SER A 12 15.43 -2.22 -1.12
N ILE A 13 14.46 -2.47 -0.22
CA ILE A 13 14.59 -3.49 0.82
C ILE A 13 14.75 -4.88 0.21
N CYS A 14 13.89 -5.25 -0.75
CA CYS A 14 14.00 -6.54 -1.45
C CYS A 14 15.38 -6.70 -2.10
N ASN A 15 15.86 -5.70 -2.84
CA ASN A 15 17.18 -5.74 -3.48
C ASN A 15 18.32 -5.91 -2.45
N LYS A 16 18.22 -5.29 -1.27
CA LYS A 16 19.23 -5.46 -0.20
C LYS A 16 19.16 -6.85 0.43
N MET A 17 17.98 -7.45 0.51
CA MET A 17 17.79 -8.81 1.06
C MET A 17 18.32 -9.91 0.14
N GLU A 18 18.58 -9.60 -1.14
CA GLU A 18 19.19 -10.52 -2.11
C GLU A 18 20.73 -10.58 -2.00
N ASP A 19 21.36 -9.71 -1.19
CA ASP A 19 22.81 -9.74 -0.97
C ASP A 19 23.22 -10.95 -0.12
N GLU A 20 24.01 -11.85 -0.70
CA GLU A 20 24.54 -13.06 -0.05
C GLU A 20 25.42 -12.75 1.18
N ASN A 21 25.97 -11.53 1.28
CA ASN A 21 26.80 -11.10 2.39
C ASN A 21 26.02 -10.34 3.48
N LEU A 22 24.70 -10.25 3.36
CA LEU A 22 23.86 -9.55 4.32
C LEU A 22 23.93 -10.22 5.71
N PRO A 23 24.37 -9.50 6.76
CA PRO A 23 24.36 -10.04 8.11
C PRO A 23 22.93 -10.35 8.55
N LEU A 24 22.73 -11.51 9.20
CA LEU A 24 21.41 -11.97 9.65
C LEU A 24 20.66 -10.92 10.49
N SER A 25 21.38 -10.22 11.37
CA SER A 25 20.81 -9.16 12.21
C SER A 25 20.27 -7.98 11.40
N ASP A 26 20.92 -7.65 10.27
CA ASP A 26 20.48 -6.57 9.40
C ASP A 26 19.37 -7.03 8.47
N GLY A 27 19.39 -8.29 8.04
CA GLY A 27 18.26 -8.93 7.36
C GLY A 27 16.99 -8.92 8.19
N LEU A 28 17.08 -9.18 9.50
CA LEU A 28 15.93 -9.08 10.40
C LEU A 28 15.36 -7.65 10.46
N LYS A 29 16.22 -6.62 10.56
CA LYS A 29 15.79 -5.22 10.54
C LYS A 29 15.13 -4.83 9.22
N LEU A 30 15.72 -5.24 8.09
CA LEU A 30 15.17 -5.00 6.75
C LEU A 30 13.80 -5.65 6.60
N TYR A 31 13.63 -6.87 7.11
CA TYR A 31 12.35 -7.56 7.12
C TYR A 31 11.30 -6.82 7.96
N GLU A 32 11.63 -6.40 9.18
CA GLU A 32 10.72 -5.62 10.05
C GLU A 32 10.30 -4.28 9.40
N GLN A 33 11.26 -3.60 8.78
CA GLN A 33 11.01 -2.38 8.02
C GLN A 33 10.08 -2.64 6.83
N GLY A 34 10.37 -3.68 6.04
CA GLY A 34 9.56 -4.06 4.88
C GLY A 34 8.12 -4.41 5.28
N VAL A 35 7.93 -5.19 6.34
CA VAL A 35 6.59 -5.52 6.86
C VAL A 35 5.83 -4.26 7.31
N THR A 36 6.52 -3.31 7.93
CA THR A 36 5.92 -2.05 8.37
C THR A 36 5.43 -1.24 7.18
N ILE A 37 6.29 -1.02 6.17
CA ILE A 37 5.93 -0.25 4.97
C ILE A 37 4.79 -0.95 4.20
N ALA A 38 4.85 -2.27 4.06
CA ALA A 38 3.80 -3.04 3.38
C ALA A 38 2.42 -2.88 4.07
N LYS A 39 2.39 -2.87 5.41
CA LYS A 39 1.15 -2.62 6.17
C LYS A 39 0.61 -1.21 5.92
N GLU A 40 1.48 -0.21 5.85
CA GLU A 40 1.06 1.16 5.54
C GLU A 40 0.46 1.26 4.13
N CYS A 41 1.11 0.65 3.12
CA CYS A 41 0.58 0.59 1.75
C CYS A 41 -0.80 -0.06 1.71
N TYR A 42 -0.99 -1.18 2.42
CA TYR A 42 -2.28 -1.86 2.47
C TYR A 42 -3.37 -0.98 3.09
N SER A 43 -3.06 -0.28 4.18
CA SER A 43 -3.98 0.65 4.83
C SER A 43 -4.40 1.79 3.90
N GLU A 44 -3.44 2.38 3.18
CA GLU A 44 -3.69 3.46 2.24
C GLU A 44 -4.57 3.02 1.06
N LEU A 45 -4.27 1.87 0.46
CA LEU A 45 -5.08 1.27 -0.60
C LEU A 45 -6.51 0.94 -0.12
N SER A 46 -6.64 0.41 1.10
CA SER A 46 -7.95 0.11 1.70
C SER A 46 -8.80 1.37 1.86
N ASN A 47 -8.19 2.46 2.33
CA ASN A 47 -8.86 3.75 2.46
C ASN A 47 -9.32 4.30 1.09
N ILE A 48 -8.45 4.25 0.09
CA ILE A 48 -8.78 4.69 -1.28
C ILE A 48 -9.94 3.85 -1.84
N LYS A 49 -9.88 2.52 -1.69
CA LYS A 49 -10.95 1.62 -2.13
C LYS A 49 -12.29 1.95 -1.46
N GLY A 50 -12.27 2.28 -0.17
CA GLY A 50 -13.46 2.75 0.55
C GLY A 50 -14.05 4.01 -0.07
N LYS A 51 -13.21 5.02 -0.34
CA LYS A 51 -13.65 6.27 -0.99
C LYS A 51 -14.25 6.04 -2.38
N VAL A 52 -13.60 5.23 -3.21
CA VAL A 52 -14.11 4.87 -4.55
C VAL A 52 -15.46 4.18 -4.45
N THR A 53 -15.65 3.31 -3.45
CA THR A 53 -16.92 2.61 -3.22
C THR A 53 -18.04 3.58 -2.89
N VAL A 54 -17.81 4.55 -2.01
CA VAL A 54 -18.81 5.59 -1.66
C VAL A 54 -19.16 6.43 -2.88
N ILE A 55 -18.16 6.92 -3.62
CA ILE A 55 -18.37 7.73 -4.83
C ILE A 55 -19.23 6.97 -5.86
N LYS A 56 -18.97 5.67 -6.04
CA LYS A 56 -19.77 4.83 -6.93
C LYS A 56 -21.22 4.71 -6.46
N GLN A 57 -21.44 4.48 -5.17
CA GLN A 57 -22.79 4.39 -4.60
C GLN A 57 -23.56 5.70 -4.75
N ASP A 58 -22.91 6.84 -4.55
CA ASP A 58 -23.54 8.15 -4.73
C ASP A 58 -23.90 8.41 -6.19
N LEU A 59 -23.04 8.01 -7.13
CA LEU A 59 -23.32 8.09 -8.57
C LEU A 59 -24.50 7.19 -8.98
N ASP A 60 -24.59 5.98 -8.42
CA ASP A 60 -25.67 5.05 -8.73
C ASP A 60 -27.02 5.59 -8.21
N LYS A 61 -27.07 6.12 -6.98
CA LYS A 61 -28.28 6.79 -6.44
C LYS A 61 -28.72 7.98 -7.28
N PHE A 62 -27.79 8.83 -7.69
CA PHE A 62 -28.11 9.99 -8.53
C PHE A 62 -28.76 9.59 -9.87
N LYS A 63 -28.40 8.43 -10.44
CA LYS A 63 -29.03 7.93 -11.66
C LYS A 63 -30.44 7.39 -11.41
N GLU A 64 -30.67 6.73 -10.28
CA GLU A 64 -32.00 6.27 -9.87
C GLU A 64 -32.94 7.46 -9.70
N ASP A 65 -32.50 8.52 -9.00
CA ASP A 65 -33.26 9.76 -8.80
C ASP A 65 -33.59 10.51 -10.12
N LEU A 66 -32.86 10.27 -11.21
CA LEU A 66 -33.11 10.87 -12.53
C LEU A 66 -34.10 10.06 -13.38
N LEU A 67 -34.37 8.82 -13.02
CA LEU A 67 -35.26 7.90 -13.75
C LEU A 67 -36.67 7.88 -13.16
N ASP A 68 -36.86 8.38 -11.93
CA ASP A 68 -38.14 8.63 -11.27
C ASP A 68 -38.70 10.04 -11.60
#